data_AF-A0A3D3T5K5-F1
#
_entry.id   AF-A0A3D3T5K5-F1
#
_cell.length_a   1.000
_cell.length_b   1.000
_cell.length_c   1.000
_cell.angle_alpha   90.00
_cell.angle_beta   90.00
_cell.angle_gamma   90.00
#
_symmetry.space_group_name_H-M   'P 1'
#
loop_
_entity.id
_entity.type
_entity.pdbx_description
1 polymer ?
#
loop_
_entity_poly.entity_id
_entity_poly.type
_entity_poly.pdbx_seq_one_letter_code
_entity_poly.pdbx_strand_id
1 'polypeptide(L)' 'MRHYEIVFIVHPDQSEQVPGMIERYTKIVTDGNGTVHRCEDWGRRQ' A
#
# COMPACT_ATOMS: atom_id res chain seq x y z
N MET A 1 9.45 11.65 -13.70
CA MET A 1 8.73 11.66 -12.40
C MET A 1 9.66 11.16 -11.31
N ARG A 2 9.40 11.50 -10.05
CA ARG A 2 10.19 10.97 -8.92
C ARG A 2 9.68 9.57 -8.57
N HIS A 3 10.59 8.67 -8.20
CA HIS A 3 10.26 7.33 -7.72
C HIS A 3 10.40 7.30 -6.21
N TYR A 4 9.47 6.62 -5.54
CA TYR A 4 9.43 6.51 -4.09
C TYR A 4 9.16 5.06 -3.69
N GLU A 5 9.69 4.67 -2.53
CA GLU A 5 9.36 3.43 -1.86
C GLU A 5 8.69 3.77 -0.54
N ILE A 6 7.51 3.20 -0.31
CA ILE A 6 6.69 3.46 0.87
C ILE A 6 6.51 2.13 1.60
N VAL A 7 6.88 2.11 2.88
CA VAL A 7 6.69 0.98 3.78
C VAL A 7 5.88 1.48 4.97
N PHE A 8 4.82 0.77 5.32
CA PHE A 8 4.02 1.06 6.51
C PHE A 8 3.71 -0.24 7.25
N ILE A 9 3.59 -0.14 8.57
CA ILE A 9 3.29 -1.24 9.47
C ILE A 9 1.90 -1.00 10.03
N VAL A 10 1.06 -2.02 9.98
CA VAL A 10 -0.33 -1.95 10.45
C VAL A 10 -0.45 -2.72 11.76
N HIS A 11 -1.26 -2.21 12.68
CA HIS A 11 -1.58 -2.93 13.92
C HIS A 11 -2.22 -4.29 13.59
N PRO A 12 -1.86 -5.39 14.28
CA PRO A 12 -2.35 -6.73 13.95
C PRO A 12 -3.88 -6.82 13.92
N ASP A 13 -4.58 -6.12 14.82
CA ASP A 13 -6.06 -6.13 14.86
C ASP A 13 -6.73 -5.54 13.60
N GLN A 14 -5.97 -4.81 12.77
CA GLN A 14 -6.46 -4.20 11.53
C GLN A 14 -6.01 -4.96 10.28
N SER A 15 -5.43 -6.17 10.41
CA SER A 15 -4.92 -6.92 9.26
C SER A 15 -5.96 -7.18 8.17
N GLU A 16 -7.23 -7.40 8.53
CA GLU A 16 -8.31 -7.62 7.54
C GLU A 16 -8.60 -6.38 6.69
N GLN A 17 -8.20 -5.19 7.16
CA GLN A 17 -8.42 -3.93 6.45
C GLN A 17 -7.30 -3.61 5.44
N VAL A 18 -6.16 -4.30 5.52
CA VAL A 18 -4.97 -4.04 4.69
C VAL A 18 -5.27 -4.11 3.19
N PRO A 19 -6.00 -5.10 2.65
CA PRO A 19 -6.31 -5.13 1.21
C PRO A 19 -7.08 -3.89 0.75
N GLY A 20 -8.07 -3.44 1.53
CA GLY A 20 -8.85 -2.25 1.22
C GLY A 20 -8.03 -0.94 1.34
N MET A 21 -7.04 -0.90 2.23
CA MET A 21 -6.11 0.22 2.31
C MET A 21 -5.22 0.29 1.06
N ILE A 22 -4.68 -0.84 0.61
CA ILE A 22 -3.83 -0.92 -0.60
C ILE A 22 -4.61 -0.44 -1.83
N GLU A 23 -5.85 -0.88 -2.02
CA GLU A 23 -6.70 -0.44 -3.12
C GLU A 23 -6.93 1.08 -3.10
N ARG A 24 -7.26 1.65 -1.92
CA ARG A 24 -7.48 3.09 -1.77
C ARG A 24 -6.23 3.90 -2.08
N TYR A 25 -5.06 3.49 -1.59
CA TYR A 25 -3.82 4.21 -1.86
C TYR A 25 -3.37 4.10 -3.31
N THR A 26 -3.54 2.92 -3.91
CA THR A 26 -3.27 2.72 -5.33
C THR A 26 -4.13 3.64 -6.18
N LYS A 27 -5.43 3.74 -5.85
CA LYS A 27 -6.36 4.63 -6.54
C LYS A 27 -5.94 6.11 -6.44
N ILE A 28 -5.55 6.57 -5.25
CA ILE A 28 -5.06 7.94 -5.05
C ILE A 28 -3.85 8.22 -5.94
N VAL A 29 -2.92 7.27 -6.07
CA VAL A 29 -1.74 7.41 -6.93
C VAL A 29 -2.12 7.46 -8.41
N THR A 30 -3.01 6.56 -8.87
CA THR A 30 -3.43 6.51 -10.28
C THR A 30 -4.27 7.71 -10.68
N ASP A 31 -5.16 8.19 -9.79
CA ASP A 31 -5.98 9.39 -10.02
C ASP A 31 -5.11 10.66 -10.13
N GLY A 32 -3.91 10.65 -9.51
CA GLY A 32 -2.90 11.70 -9.64
C GLY A 32 -1.96 11.56 -10.84
N ASN A 33 -2.31 10.74 -11.84
CA ASN A 33 -1.46 10.37 -12.99
C ASN A 33 -0.12 9.70 -12.59
N GLY A 34 -0.05 9.10 -11.41
CA GLY A 34 1.08 8.30 -10.96
C GLY A 34 1.00 6.85 -11.44
N THR A 35 2.11 6.11 -11.29
CA THR A 35 2.18 4.68 -11.62
C THR A 35 2.73 3.90 -10.43
N VAL A 36 2.06 2.83 -10.05
CA VAL A 36 2.55 1.90 -9.03
C VAL A 36 3.35 0.80 -9.74
N HIS A 37 4.65 0.76 -9.49
CA HIS A 37 5.54 -0.24 -10.11
C HIS A 37 5.58 -1.56 -9.34
N ARG A 38 5.43 -1.50 -8.01
CA ARG A 38 5.52 -2.66 -7.13
C ARG A 38 4.60 -2.47 -5.93
N CYS A 39 3.89 -3.53 -5.56
CA CYS A 39 3.09 -3.63 -4.36
C CYS A 39 3.33 -5.01 -3.75
N GLU A 40 3.84 -5.06 -2.52
CA GLU A 40 4.13 -6.30 -1.79
C GLU A 40 3.47 -6.24 -0.42
N ASP A 41 2.71 -7.28 -0.06
CA ASP A 41 2.22 -7.50 1.30
C ASP A 41 3.13 -8.54 1.97
N TRP A 42 3.80 -8.12 3.04
CA TRP A 42 4.71 -8.98 3.81
C TRP A 42 4.00 -9.81 4.88
N GLY A 43 2.70 -9.57 5.09
CA GLY A 43 1.87 -10.22 6.09
C GLY A 43 2.32 -9.93 7.53
N ARG A 44 1.80 -10.73 8.46
CA ARG A 44 2.26 -10.72 9.85
C ARG A 44 3.61 -11.44 9.94
N ARG A 45 4.63 -10.74 10.41
CA ARG A 45 5.94 -11.31 10.75
C ARG A 45 6.13 -11.25 12.26
N GLN A 46 6.55 -12.37 12.85
CA GLN A 46 6.93 -12.49 14.26
C GLN A 46 8.40 -12.12 14.46
#